data_AF-A0A3F2RYW2-F1
#
_entry.id   AF-A0A3F2RYW2-F1
#
_cell.length_a   1.000
_cell.length_b   1.000
_cell.length_c   1.000
_cell.angle_alpha   90.00
_cell.angle_beta   90.00
_cell.angle_gamma   90.00
#
_symmetry.space_group_name_H-M   'P 1'
#
loop_
_entity.id
_entity.type
_entity.pdbx_description
1 polymer ?
#
loop_
_entity_poly.entity_id
_entity_poly.type
_entity_poly.pdbx_seq_one_letter_code
_entity_poly.pdbx_strand_id
1 'polypeptide(L)'
;MVVTGGTVSGLGKGITISSIGVVLKSLGLRVTSVKIDPYLNCDAGTMSPFEHGEVFVLNDGGEGDLDLGNYERFLGITLTRDHNITTGKVYTQVLEKERRGDYLGKTVQVVPHVTDAIQDWIERVAQIGVDGKHAGEAAAVDDEEADVCLIEVGGTVGDIESMVFLEALRQFQFRVGPENFCLVHVSLVPVLGSVGEQKTKPTQHAIKELRSAGLSPDVIICRSSTELEPATKAKIGMFCQVPANHVLSVHDVSNIYHVPLLLSKQGAASILMSKLQLMDRFSEPNLADWSAMAHRVDSFEKMCKIALVGKYTGLQDSYLSVIKALKHATMKCDHDLEIEWIEASDLEVEMREKDPKAYEEAWQKLRSVDGIVVPGGFGDRGVDGKVLTAKYARENKVPYLGVCLGMQVVVIEYARNVIGWKDANSEEFDANAGHKVVVFMPEINPEVMGGTMRCGERRTIVHEKEDPAKRSLVSYLYGKDKPILERHRHRYEVNPELVPAIREAGLNFVGTDTKGERMQVVELDRDVHPFYFATQYHPEFKSHPNDPSPPFHGLVLAATGQLTKFMEDVEAKEKEA
;
A
#
# COMPACT_ATOMS: atom_id res chain seq x y z
N MET A 1 3.44 1.62 -22.20
CA MET A 1 4.75 1.01 -21.86
C MET A 1 4.51 -0.24 -21.02
N VAL A 2 5.20 -1.34 -21.30
CA VAL A 2 5.03 -2.64 -20.62
C VAL A 2 6.31 -3.00 -19.88
N VAL A 3 6.20 -3.47 -18.64
CA VAL A 3 7.30 -3.99 -17.83
C VAL A 3 7.06 -5.47 -17.54
N THR A 4 8.02 -6.32 -17.90
CA THR A 4 7.96 -7.78 -17.65
C THR A 4 9.07 -8.23 -16.71
N GLY A 5 8.81 -9.33 -15.98
CA GLY A 5 9.78 -9.97 -15.09
C GLY A 5 10.50 -11.14 -15.73
N GLY A 6 11.81 -11.21 -15.51
CA GLY A 6 12.63 -12.35 -15.90
C GLY A 6 12.79 -13.36 -14.77
N THR A 7 14.04 -13.63 -14.43
CA THR A 7 14.54 -14.88 -13.83
C THR A 7 13.95 -15.30 -12.47
N VAL A 8 13.42 -14.37 -11.68
CA VAL A 8 12.89 -14.62 -10.33
C VAL A 8 11.73 -13.67 -10.05
N SER A 9 10.72 -14.12 -9.29
CA SER A 9 9.72 -13.22 -8.71
C SER A 9 10.34 -12.33 -7.61
N GLY A 10 9.75 -11.18 -7.32
CA GLY A 10 10.24 -10.28 -6.26
C GLY A 10 11.50 -9.46 -6.60
N LEU A 11 11.94 -9.40 -7.87
CA LEU A 11 13.11 -8.60 -8.29
C LEU A 11 12.94 -7.06 -8.19
N GLY A 12 11.78 -6.58 -7.73
CA GLY A 12 11.46 -5.15 -7.66
C GLY A 12 10.87 -4.59 -8.95
N LYS A 13 9.98 -5.34 -9.62
CA LYS A 13 9.20 -4.85 -10.78
C LYS A 13 8.40 -3.59 -10.42
N GLY A 14 7.63 -3.66 -9.33
CA GLY A 14 6.82 -2.54 -8.83
C GLY A 14 7.66 -1.29 -8.54
N ILE A 15 8.83 -1.44 -7.93
CA ILE A 15 9.77 -0.32 -7.68
C ILE A 15 10.31 0.23 -9.00
N THR A 16 10.67 -0.65 -9.94
CA THR A 16 11.25 -0.25 -11.23
C THR A 16 10.24 0.54 -12.07
N ILE A 17 9.02 0.03 -12.23
CA ILE A 17 7.98 0.70 -13.02
C ILE A 17 7.54 2.01 -12.35
N SER A 18 7.40 2.03 -11.02
CA SER A 18 7.13 3.26 -10.26
C SER A 18 8.24 4.29 -10.47
N SER A 19 9.49 3.86 -10.46
CA SER A 19 10.64 4.75 -10.64
C SER A 19 10.72 5.33 -12.06
N ILE A 20 10.38 4.53 -13.07
CA ILE A 20 10.22 5.04 -14.44
C ILE A 20 9.09 6.08 -14.47
N GLY A 21 7.96 5.80 -13.82
CA GLY A 21 6.85 6.75 -13.72
C GLY A 21 7.26 8.07 -13.07
N VAL A 22 8.05 8.06 -11.99
CA VAL A 22 8.60 9.29 -11.38
C VAL A 22 9.46 10.08 -12.38
N VAL A 23 10.33 9.39 -13.12
CA VAL A 23 11.15 10.02 -14.16
C VAL A 23 10.27 10.64 -15.25
N LEU A 24 9.24 9.95 -15.72
CA LEU A 24 8.32 10.48 -16.75
C LEU A 24 7.48 11.67 -16.23
N LYS A 25 6.96 11.60 -14.99
CA LYS A 25 6.24 12.72 -14.37
C LYS A 25 7.14 13.95 -14.21
N SER A 26 8.44 13.77 -13.97
CA SER A 26 9.39 14.88 -13.89
C SER A 26 9.61 15.62 -15.23
N LEU A 27 9.15 15.03 -16.34
CA LEU A 27 9.10 15.66 -17.67
C LEU A 27 7.78 16.40 -17.93
N GLY A 28 6.86 16.40 -16.96
CA GLY A 28 5.51 16.94 -17.14
C GLY A 28 4.55 16.01 -17.90
N LEU A 29 4.88 14.72 -18.02
CA LEU A 29 3.96 13.72 -18.56
C LEU A 29 2.98 13.24 -17.48
N ARG A 30 1.74 13.01 -17.89
CA ARG A 30 0.75 12.30 -17.08
C ARG A 30 0.91 10.80 -17.24
N VAL A 31 0.81 10.08 -16.14
CA VAL A 31 1.00 8.63 -16.13
C VAL A 31 -0.15 7.94 -15.40
N THR A 32 -0.58 6.81 -15.95
CA THR A 32 -1.44 5.84 -15.26
C THR A 32 -0.71 4.51 -15.14
N SER A 33 -1.20 3.60 -14.30
CA SER A 33 -0.60 2.28 -14.15
C SER A 33 -1.62 1.16 -14.12
N VAL A 34 -1.31 0.07 -14.82
CA VAL A 34 -2.10 -1.16 -14.83
C VAL A 34 -1.25 -2.30 -14.30
N LYS A 35 -1.74 -3.00 -13.28
CA LYS A 35 -1.17 -4.25 -12.80
C LYS A 35 -1.90 -5.42 -13.44
N ILE A 36 -1.16 -6.30 -14.10
CA ILE A 36 -1.66 -7.60 -14.54
C ILE A 36 -1.14 -8.65 -13.57
N ASP A 37 -2.06 -9.36 -12.93
CA ASP A 37 -1.73 -10.47 -12.03
C ASP A 37 -2.22 -11.79 -12.61
N PRO A 38 -1.32 -12.78 -12.78
CA PRO A 38 -1.67 -13.99 -13.50
C PRO A 38 -2.45 -15.01 -12.65
N TYR A 39 -2.69 -14.74 -11.37
CA TYR A 39 -3.48 -15.63 -10.51
C TYR A 39 -4.96 -15.68 -10.91
N LEU A 40 -5.63 -16.78 -10.53
CA LEU A 40 -7.01 -17.07 -10.92
C LEU A 40 -8.08 -16.34 -10.10
N ASN A 41 -7.76 -15.84 -8.91
CA ASN A 41 -8.72 -15.05 -8.12
C ASN A 41 -9.19 -13.81 -8.90
N CYS A 42 -10.44 -13.40 -8.70
CA CYS A 42 -10.97 -12.18 -9.31
C CYS A 42 -10.34 -10.93 -8.68
N ASP A 43 -10.03 -10.98 -7.39
CA ASP A 43 -9.36 -9.93 -6.65
C ASP A 43 -8.51 -10.55 -5.52
N ALA A 44 -7.76 -9.70 -4.82
CA ALA A 44 -6.96 -10.14 -3.67
C ALA A 44 -7.79 -10.27 -2.37
N GLY A 45 -9.07 -9.88 -2.37
CA GLY A 45 -9.87 -9.71 -1.16
C GLY A 45 -10.08 -11.00 -0.36
N THR A 46 -10.13 -12.14 -1.03
CA THR A 46 -10.27 -13.47 -0.41
C THR A 46 -8.94 -14.15 -0.07
N MET A 47 -7.81 -13.54 -0.40
CA MET A 47 -6.49 -14.14 -0.17
C MET A 47 -6.06 -13.99 1.28
N SER A 48 -5.31 -14.98 1.77
CA SER A 48 -4.65 -14.89 3.06
C SER A 48 -3.45 -13.94 2.97
N PRO A 49 -3.27 -13.02 3.95
CA PRO A 49 -2.07 -12.19 4.00
C PRO A 49 -0.74 -12.96 4.10
N PHE A 50 -0.77 -14.26 4.43
CA PHE A 50 0.41 -15.13 4.45
C PHE A 50 0.86 -15.58 3.06
N GLU A 51 -0.04 -15.62 2.08
CA GLU A 51 0.26 -16.19 0.76
C GLU A 51 0.73 -15.10 -0.20
N HIS A 52 0.02 -13.97 -0.24
CA HIS A 52 0.23 -12.91 -1.22
C HIS A 52 0.53 -11.54 -0.60
N GLY A 53 0.75 -11.49 0.72
CA GLY A 53 0.95 -10.23 1.45
C GLY A 53 -0.37 -9.49 1.70
N GLU A 54 -0.25 -8.26 2.15
CA GLU A 54 -1.41 -7.40 2.46
C GLU A 54 -2.31 -7.13 1.24
N VAL A 55 -3.62 -7.11 1.46
CA VAL A 55 -4.61 -6.64 0.46
C VAL A 55 -4.61 -5.12 0.42
N PHE A 56 -4.33 -4.54 -0.74
CA PHE A 56 -4.41 -3.09 -0.94
C PHE A 56 -5.82 -2.69 -1.38
N VAL A 57 -6.40 -1.69 -0.72
CA VAL A 57 -7.76 -1.20 -1.02
C VAL A 57 -7.69 0.11 -1.77
N LEU A 58 -8.53 0.25 -2.80
CA LEU A 58 -8.66 1.45 -3.64
C LEU A 58 -9.89 2.28 -3.25
N ASN A 59 -9.97 3.51 -3.76
CA ASN A 59 -11.06 4.45 -3.40
C ASN A 59 -12.45 3.90 -3.74
N ASP A 60 -12.58 3.23 -4.89
CA ASP A 60 -13.84 2.62 -5.34
C ASP A 60 -14.16 1.30 -4.64
N GLY A 61 -13.37 0.87 -3.66
CA GLY A 61 -13.52 -0.40 -2.95
C GLY A 61 -12.94 -1.60 -3.70
N GLY A 62 -12.17 -1.38 -4.77
CA GLY A 62 -11.36 -2.42 -5.38
C GLY A 62 -10.35 -2.98 -4.39
N GLU A 63 -10.24 -4.30 -4.33
CA GLU A 63 -9.22 -5.02 -3.56
C GLU A 63 -8.20 -5.58 -4.54
N GLY A 64 -6.92 -5.31 -4.33
CA GLY A 64 -5.87 -5.68 -5.27
C GLY A 64 -4.54 -5.96 -4.62
N ASP A 65 -3.57 -6.24 -5.48
CA ASP A 65 -2.20 -6.55 -5.10
C ASP A 65 -1.47 -5.35 -4.46
N LEU A 66 -0.53 -5.64 -3.58
CA LEU A 66 0.27 -4.65 -2.84
C LEU A 66 1.07 -3.70 -3.76
N ASP A 67 1.38 -4.12 -4.99
CA ASP A 67 2.11 -3.30 -5.96
C ASP A 67 1.32 -2.08 -6.42
N LEU A 68 -0.02 -2.13 -6.42
CA LEU A 68 -0.85 -0.95 -6.68
C LEU A 68 -0.55 0.18 -5.70
N GLY A 69 -0.29 -0.20 -4.44
CA GLY A 69 0.14 0.74 -3.42
C GLY A 69 1.56 1.28 -3.62
N ASN A 70 2.43 0.65 -4.42
CA ASN A 70 3.69 1.26 -4.82
C ASN A 70 3.44 2.40 -5.81
N TYR A 71 2.54 2.18 -6.77
CA TYR A 71 2.21 3.14 -7.82
C TYR A 71 1.58 4.40 -7.25
N GLU A 72 0.54 4.28 -6.42
CA GLU A 72 -0.10 5.45 -5.79
C GLU A 72 0.92 6.25 -4.97
N ARG A 73 1.77 5.57 -4.18
CA ARG A 73 2.76 6.22 -3.30
C ARG A 73 3.83 6.98 -4.04
N PHE A 74 4.41 6.39 -5.09
CA PHE A 74 5.50 6.99 -5.85
C PHE A 74 4.99 8.06 -6.82
N LEU A 75 3.84 7.83 -7.45
CA LEU A 75 3.35 8.66 -8.55
C LEU A 75 2.37 9.73 -8.07
N GLY A 76 1.80 9.60 -6.86
CA GLY A 76 0.77 10.49 -6.36
C GLY A 76 -0.52 10.42 -7.20
N ILE A 77 -0.87 9.22 -7.65
CA ILE A 77 -2.07 8.94 -8.45
C ILE A 77 -3.10 8.17 -7.63
N THR A 78 -4.34 8.14 -8.09
CA THR A 78 -5.42 7.37 -7.47
C THR A 78 -5.98 6.36 -8.46
N LEU A 79 -5.77 5.08 -8.18
CA LEU A 79 -6.18 3.98 -9.05
C LEU A 79 -7.59 3.48 -8.69
N THR A 80 -8.21 2.79 -9.64
CA THR A 80 -9.52 2.13 -9.51
C THR A 80 -9.40 0.62 -9.65
N ARG A 81 -10.43 -0.14 -9.28
CA ARG A 81 -10.44 -1.61 -9.37
C ARG A 81 -10.10 -2.18 -10.75
N ASP A 82 -10.31 -1.39 -11.80
CA ASP A 82 -10.07 -1.77 -13.18
C ASP A 82 -8.59 -1.69 -13.57
N HIS A 83 -7.78 -0.95 -12.81
CA HIS A 83 -6.32 -0.89 -12.98
C HIS A 83 -5.63 -2.18 -12.51
N ASN A 84 -6.37 -3.10 -11.90
CA ASN A 84 -5.89 -4.44 -11.57
C ASN A 84 -6.62 -5.48 -12.43
N ILE A 85 -5.89 -6.05 -13.38
CA ILE A 85 -6.35 -7.11 -14.28
C ILE A 85 -5.88 -8.43 -13.70
N THR A 86 -6.81 -9.36 -13.47
CA THR A 86 -6.49 -10.73 -13.03
C THR A 86 -7.00 -11.75 -14.04
N THR A 87 -6.44 -12.95 -14.03
CA THR A 87 -6.96 -14.05 -14.86
C THR A 87 -8.44 -14.32 -14.54
N GLY A 88 -8.81 -14.30 -13.25
CA GLY A 88 -10.19 -14.47 -12.80
C GLY A 88 -11.17 -13.44 -13.38
N LYS A 89 -10.82 -12.16 -13.34
CA LYS A 89 -11.64 -11.07 -13.90
C LYS A 89 -11.87 -11.23 -15.39
N VAL A 90 -10.80 -11.47 -16.15
CA VAL A 90 -10.87 -11.59 -17.61
C VAL A 90 -11.71 -12.81 -18.01
N TYR A 91 -11.46 -13.96 -17.38
CA TYR A 91 -12.19 -15.19 -17.71
C TYR A 91 -13.67 -15.06 -17.34
N THR A 92 -13.99 -14.46 -16.19
CA THR A 92 -15.39 -14.19 -15.80
C THR A 92 -16.08 -13.33 -16.85
N GLN A 93 -15.46 -12.23 -17.28
CA GLN A 93 -16.04 -11.35 -18.30
C GLN A 93 -16.29 -12.08 -19.63
N VAL A 94 -15.34 -12.92 -20.09
CA VAL A 94 -15.46 -13.69 -21.34
C VAL A 94 -16.58 -14.74 -21.22
N LEU A 95 -16.65 -15.46 -20.11
CA LEU A 95 -17.68 -16.48 -19.88
C LEU A 95 -19.09 -15.87 -19.78
N GLU A 96 -19.22 -14.69 -19.16
CA GLU A 96 -20.50 -13.97 -19.10
C GLU A 96 -20.96 -13.49 -20.49
N LYS A 97 -20.02 -12.96 -21.31
CA LYS A 97 -20.29 -12.61 -22.72
C LYS A 97 -20.74 -13.82 -23.53
N GLU A 98 -20.13 -14.99 -23.30
CA GLU A 98 -20.56 -16.25 -23.92
C GLU A 98 -22.00 -16.60 -23.55
N ARG A 99 -22.33 -16.61 -22.26
CA ARG A 99 -23.67 -16.93 -21.79
C ARG A 99 -24.75 -15.97 -22.25
N ARG A 100 -24.40 -14.69 -22.43
CA ARG A 100 -25.31 -13.68 -22.99
C ARG A 100 -25.53 -13.83 -24.51
N GLY A 101 -24.65 -14.56 -25.19
CA GLY A 101 -24.74 -14.80 -26.63
C GLY A 101 -23.98 -13.79 -27.50
N ASP A 102 -23.06 -13.00 -26.92
CA ASP A 102 -22.32 -11.95 -27.62
C ASP A 102 -21.44 -12.51 -28.76
N TYR A 103 -21.03 -13.78 -28.67
CA TYR A 103 -20.23 -14.46 -29.69
C TYR A 103 -21.07 -15.16 -30.78
N LEU A 104 -22.39 -14.92 -30.83
CA LEU A 104 -23.30 -15.42 -31.87
C LEU A 104 -23.24 -16.95 -32.07
N GLY A 105 -23.05 -17.70 -30.98
CA GLY A 105 -22.96 -19.16 -30.99
C GLY A 105 -21.65 -19.72 -31.56
N LYS A 106 -20.64 -18.89 -31.85
CA LYS A 106 -19.30 -19.36 -32.23
C LYS A 106 -18.55 -19.90 -31.01
N THR A 107 -17.63 -20.84 -31.25
CA THR A 107 -16.75 -21.39 -30.21
C THR A 107 -15.84 -20.31 -29.65
N VAL A 108 -15.87 -20.14 -28.33
CA VAL A 108 -14.98 -19.25 -27.58
C VAL A 108 -13.69 -19.99 -27.22
N GLN A 109 -12.56 -19.31 -27.36
CA GLN A 109 -11.20 -19.85 -27.15
C GLN A 109 -10.31 -18.79 -26.49
N VAL A 110 -9.19 -19.21 -25.91
CA VAL A 110 -8.18 -18.29 -25.34
C VAL A 110 -7.72 -17.26 -26.37
N VAL A 111 -7.39 -17.71 -27.59
CA VAL A 111 -7.08 -16.84 -28.71
C VAL A 111 -8.20 -16.94 -29.75
N PRO A 112 -8.81 -15.83 -30.20
CA PRO A 112 -8.49 -14.45 -29.81
C PRO A 112 -9.33 -13.94 -28.63
N HIS A 113 -10.35 -14.64 -28.15
CA HIS A 113 -11.38 -14.03 -27.29
C HIS A 113 -10.88 -13.54 -25.92
N VAL A 114 -9.97 -14.27 -25.27
CA VAL A 114 -9.38 -13.83 -23.99
C VAL A 114 -8.31 -12.78 -24.24
N THR A 115 -7.49 -12.94 -25.29
CA THR A 115 -6.47 -11.96 -25.66
C THR A 115 -7.05 -10.63 -26.11
N ASP A 116 -8.19 -10.63 -26.80
CA ASP A 116 -8.94 -9.44 -27.20
C ASP A 116 -9.54 -8.76 -25.97
N ALA A 117 -10.13 -9.52 -25.05
CA ALA A 117 -10.67 -8.97 -23.81
C ALA A 117 -9.59 -8.25 -22.98
N ILE A 118 -8.36 -8.80 -22.92
CA ILE A 118 -7.22 -8.15 -22.25
C ILE A 118 -6.83 -6.85 -22.95
N GLN A 119 -6.71 -6.87 -24.29
CA GLN A 119 -6.35 -5.68 -25.07
C GLN A 119 -7.40 -4.56 -24.90
N ASP A 120 -8.67 -4.90 -25.05
CA ASP A 120 -9.79 -3.95 -24.89
C ASP A 120 -9.84 -3.38 -23.46
N TRP A 121 -9.48 -4.19 -22.46
CA TRP A 121 -9.39 -3.72 -21.07
C TRP A 121 -8.26 -2.71 -20.90
N ILE A 122 -7.07 -3.00 -21.43
CA ILE A 122 -5.90 -2.11 -21.34
C ILE A 122 -6.21 -0.77 -22.02
N GLU A 123 -6.78 -0.77 -23.23
CA GLU A 123 -7.14 0.47 -23.94
C GLU A 123 -8.13 1.32 -23.15
N ARG A 124 -9.20 0.70 -22.65
CA ARG A 124 -10.22 1.38 -21.86
C ARG A 124 -9.65 2.00 -20.59
N VAL A 125 -8.81 1.27 -19.87
CA VAL A 125 -8.27 1.74 -18.58
C VAL A 125 -7.19 2.80 -18.77
N ALA A 126 -6.41 2.73 -19.85
CA ALA A 126 -5.41 3.74 -20.17
C ALA A 126 -6.02 5.15 -20.38
N GLN A 127 -7.30 5.24 -20.74
CA GLN A 127 -8.04 6.48 -20.93
C GLN A 127 -8.63 7.06 -19.64
N ILE A 128 -8.61 6.31 -18.53
CA ILE A 128 -9.16 6.79 -17.25
C ILE A 128 -8.14 7.74 -16.62
N GLY A 129 -8.55 9.00 -16.40
CA GLY A 129 -7.78 9.96 -15.63
C GLY A 129 -7.55 9.48 -14.19
N VAL A 130 -6.32 9.58 -13.70
CA VAL A 130 -5.92 9.13 -12.34
C VAL A 130 -5.09 10.15 -11.58
N ASP A 131 -4.70 11.25 -12.23
CA ASP A 131 -3.97 12.33 -11.60
C ASP A 131 -4.95 13.15 -10.76
N GLY A 132 -4.75 13.25 -9.45
CA GLY A 132 -5.60 14.04 -8.57
C GLY A 132 -4.78 14.68 -7.47
N LYS A 133 -4.96 15.99 -7.25
CA LYS A 133 -4.27 16.66 -6.14
C LYS A 133 -4.81 16.11 -4.82
N HIS A 134 -3.92 15.55 -4.00
CA HIS A 134 -4.22 15.10 -2.63
C HIS A 134 -4.29 16.30 -1.66
N ALA A 135 -5.01 17.36 -2.05
CA ALA A 135 -5.04 18.62 -1.32
C ALA A 135 -6.38 18.80 -0.60
N GLY A 136 -6.71 17.92 0.35
CA GLY A 136 -7.71 18.17 1.42
C GLY A 136 -9.16 18.47 1.02
N GLU A 137 -9.47 18.63 -0.26
CA GLU A 137 -10.81 18.62 -0.84
C GLU A 137 -11.01 17.27 -1.50
N ALA A 138 -12.27 16.82 -1.65
CA ALA A 138 -12.59 15.56 -2.31
C ALA A 138 -11.76 15.46 -3.58
N ALA A 139 -10.88 14.46 -3.66
CA ALA A 139 -9.89 14.36 -4.72
C ALA A 139 -10.63 14.46 -6.06
N ALA A 140 -10.62 15.66 -6.65
CA ALA A 140 -11.06 15.85 -8.01
C ALA A 140 -9.97 15.20 -8.81
N VAL A 141 -10.19 13.92 -9.14
CA VAL A 141 -9.39 13.24 -10.14
C VAL A 141 -9.56 14.07 -11.40
N ASP A 142 -8.44 14.58 -11.89
CA ASP A 142 -8.37 15.20 -13.20
C ASP A 142 -8.73 14.11 -14.22
N ASP A 143 -9.86 14.30 -14.90
CA ASP A 143 -10.42 13.33 -15.84
C ASP A 143 -9.69 13.36 -17.20
N GLU A 144 -8.59 14.12 -17.30
CA GLU A 144 -7.77 14.14 -18.49
C GLU A 144 -6.92 12.86 -18.64
N GLU A 145 -6.85 12.36 -19.87
CA GLU A 145 -6.21 11.09 -20.20
C GLU A 145 -4.69 11.10 -19.95
N ALA A 146 -4.14 9.98 -19.48
CA ALA A 146 -2.71 9.86 -19.28
C ALA A 146 -1.93 9.88 -20.62
N ASP A 147 -0.75 10.50 -20.62
CA ASP A 147 0.15 10.47 -21.78
C ASP A 147 0.81 9.08 -21.94
N VAL A 148 1.10 8.43 -20.82
CA VAL A 148 1.76 7.11 -20.79
C VAL A 148 1.09 6.18 -19.78
N CYS A 149 0.56 5.05 -20.27
CA CYS A 149 0.12 3.95 -19.42
C CYS A 149 1.28 2.99 -19.10
N LEU A 150 1.56 2.80 -17.81
CA LEU A 150 2.60 1.92 -17.26
C LEU A 150 1.99 0.56 -16.90
N ILE A 151 2.21 -0.45 -17.72
CA ILE A 151 1.64 -1.79 -17.56
C ILE A 151 2.69 -2.71 -16.93
N GLU A 152 2.45 -3.21 -15.72
CA GLU A 152 3.28 -4.26 -15.13
C GLU A 152 2.64 -5.64 -15.35
N VAL A 153 3.42 -6.57 -15.92
CA VAL A 153 3.06 -7.99 -15.96
C VAL A 153 3.66 -8.71 -14.76
N GLY A 154 2.79 -9.16 -13.85
CA GLY A 154 3.12 -9.99 -12.70
C GLY A 154 3.70 -11.35 -13.10
N GLY A 155 4.22 -12.08 -12.11
CA GLY A 155 4.89 -13.38 -12.34
C GLY A 155 6.21 -13.24 -13.09
N THR A 156 6.63 -14.34 -13.73
CA THR A 156 7.83 -14.40 -14.57
C THR A 156 7.48 -14.82 -16.00
N VAL A 157 8.35 -14.47 -16.94
CA VAL A 157 8.27 -14.95 -18.32
C VAL A 157 8.65 -16.43 -18.36
N GLY A 158 7.79 -17.25 -18.98
CA GLY A 158 7.96 -18.70 -19.08
C GLY A 158 6.94 -19.49 -18.25
N ASP A 159 6.25 -18.82 -17.32
CA ASP A 159 5.17 -19.41 -16.53
C ASP A 159 3.90 -19.61 -17.39
N ILE A 160 3.20 -20.73 -17.17
CA ILE A 160 1.94 -21.06 -17.85
C ILE A 160 0.90 -19.96 -17.63
N GLU A 161 0.84 -19.43 -16.41
CA GLU A 161 -0.14 -18.41 -16.01
C GLU A 161 0.06 -17.09 -16.78
N SER A 162 1.31 -16.74 -17.10
CA SER A 162 1.66 -15.51 -17.83
C SER A 162 1.46 -15.61 -19.34
N MET A 163 1.33 -16.82 -19.90
CA MET A 163 1.33 -17.03 -21.37
C MET A 163 0.23 -16.26 -22.09
N VAL A 164 -0.97 -16.23 -21.53
CA VAL A 164 -2.12 -15.54 -22.14
C VAL A 164 -1.91 -14.03 -22.21
N PHE A 165 -1.30 -13.43 -21.18
CA PHE A 165 -1.02 -12.01 -21.14
C PHE A 165 0.11 -11.62 -22.07
N LEU A 166 1.17 -12.45 -22.16
CA LEU A 166 2.25 -12.22 -23.12
C LEU A 166 1.74 -12.31 -24.56
N GLU A 167 0.87 -13.28 -24.88
CA GLU A 167 0.25 -13.38 -26.21
C GLU A 167 -0.68 -12.20 -26.50
N ALA A 168 -1.46 -11.74 -25.52
CA ALA A 168 -2.29 -10.54 -25.66
C ALA A 168 -1.43 -9.30 -25.96
N LEU A 169 -0.34 -9.10 -25.23
CA LEU A 169 0.58 -7.97 -25.44
C LEU A 169 1.35 -8.08 -26.77
N ARG A 170 1.68 -9.31 -27.20
CA ARG A 170 2.27 -9.58 -28.51
C ARG A 170 1.35 -9.16 -29.65
N GLN A 171 0.04 -9.36 -29.52
CA GLN A 171 -0.95 -8.87 -30.48
C GLN A 171 -1.14 -7.35 -30.35
N PHE A 172 -1.18 -6.86 -29.11
CA PHE A 172 -1.41 -5.46 -28.78
C PHE A 172 -0.40 -4.51 -29.42
N GLN A 173 0.89 -4.86 -29.44
CA GLN A 173 1.93 -4.02 -30.06
C GLN A 173 1.65 -3.69 -31.53
N PHE A 174 0.98 -4.59 -32.27
CA PHE A 174 0.59 -4.36 -33.67
C PHE A 174 -0.70 -3.56 -33.78
N ARG A 175 -1.58 -3.67 -32.78
CA ARG A 175 -2.85 -2.94 -32.72
C ARG A 175 -2.61 -1.44 -32.50
N VAL A 176 -1.73 -1.09 -31.55
CA VAL A 176 -1.44 0.32 -31.21
C VAL A 176 -0.34 0.95 -32.07
N GLY A 177 0.46 0.13 -32.75
CA GLY A 177 1.60 0.59 -33.55
C GLY A 177 2.91 0.66 -32.75
N PRO A 178 4.07 0.50 -33.43
CA PRO A 178 5.37 0.40 -32.78
C PRO A 178 5.80 1.67 -32.02
N GLU A 179 5.31 2.85 -32.40
CA GLU A 179 5.55 4.12 -31.72
C GLU A 179 4.77 4.28 -30.41
N ASN A 180 3.70 3.51 -30.21
CA ASN A 180 2.85 3.57 -29.01
C ASN A 180 3.11 2.41 -28.04
N PHE A 181 4.11 1.57 -28.33
CA PHE A 181 4.46 0.42 -27.51
C PHE A 181 5.96 0.41 -27.20
N CYS A 182 6.30 0.31 -25.91
CA CYS A 182 7.67 0.16 -25.46
C CYS A 182 7.73 -0.95 -24.40
N LEU A 183 8.66 -1.90 -24.60
CA LEU A 183 8.83 -3.04 -23.71
C LEU A 183 10.11 -2.92 -22.88
N VAL A 184 9.95 -2.95 -21.56
CA VAL A 184 11.04 -2.99 -20.58
C VAL A 184 11.07 -4.38 -19.94
N HIS A 185 12.24 -4.99 -19.88
CA HIS A 185 12.40 -6.29 -19.20
C HIS A 185 13.32 -6.16 -17.99
N VAL A 186 12.83 -6.57 -16.82
CA VAL A 186 13.59 -6.56 -15.57
C VAL A 186 14.18 -7.94 -15.33
N SER A 187 15.50 -8.03 -15.19
CA SER A 187 16.22 -9.30 -15.06
C SER A 187 17.30 -9.25 -13.98
N LEU A 188 17.60 -10.40 -13.36
CA LEU A 188 18.66 -10.54 -12.37
C LEU A 188 20.01 -10.82 -13.04
N VAL A 189 21.03 -10.09 -12.61
CA VAL A 189 22.44 -10.37 -12.91
C VAL A 189 23.13 -10.71 -11.59
N PRO A 190 23.22 -12.00 -11.23
CA PRO A 190 23.83 -12.39 -9.95
C PRO A 190 25.35 -12.20 -9.98
N VAL A 191 25.89 -11.81 -8.83
CA VAL A 191 27.32 -11.71 -8.56
C VAL A 191 27.73 -12.90 -7.71
N LEU A 192 28.59 -13.78 -8.23
CA LEU A 192 29.01 -14.99 -7.49
C LEU A 192 30.23 -14.68 -6.61
N GLY A 193 30.05 -14.83 -5.30
CA GLY A 193 30.94 -14.29 -4.26
C GLY A 193 32.38 -14.78 -4.21
N SER A 194 32.72 -15.89 -4.87
CA SER A 194 34.11 -16.39 -4.90
C SER A 194 35.00 -15.69 -5.95
N VAL A 195 34.41 -15.07 -6.97
CA VAL A 195 35.14 -14.45 -8.10
C VAL A 195 34.71 -13.00 -8.34
N GLY A 196 33.56 -12.57 -7.78
CA GLY A 196 33.01 -11.23 -8.00
C GLY A 196 32.46 -11.03 -9.43
N GLU A 197 32.40 -12.09 -10.23
CA GLU A 197 32.01 -12.03 -11.63
C GLU A 197 30.50 -11.86 -11.79
N GLN A 198 30.09 -10.85 -12.56
CA GLN A 198 28.69 -10.58 -12.94
C GLN A 198 28.22 -11.57 -14.00
N LYS A 199 27.28 -12.46 -13.64
CA LYS A 199 26.81 -13.53 -14.53
C LYS A 199 25.62 -13.09 -15.37
N THR A 200 25.84 -12.94 -16.67
CA THR A 200 24.82 -12.47 -17.62
C THR A 200 23.94 -13.57 -18.22
N LYS A 201 24.27 -14.85 -18.00
CA LYS A 201 23.54 -15.99 -18.58
C LYS A 201 22.07 -16.04 -18.20
N PRO A 202 21.66 -15.85 -16.92
CA PRO A 202 20.25 -15.88 -16.55
C PRO A 202 19.42 -14.85 -17.34
N THR A 203 19.97 -13.65 -17.54
CA THR A 203 19.33 -12.61 -18.37
C THR A 203 19.21 -13.06 -19.83
N GLN A 204 20.25 -13.67 -20.41
CA GLN A 204 20.19 -14.17 -21.80
C GLN A 204 19.09 -15.22 -22.00
N HIS A 205 18.89 -16.10 -21.01
CA HIS A 205 17.84 -17.13 -21.07
C HIS A 205 16.43 -16.52 -20.92
N ALA A 206 16.24 -15.59 -19.97
CA ALA A 206 14.95 -14.92 -19.81
C ALA A 206 14.53 -14.16 -21.08
N ILE A 207 15.48 -13.45 -21.72
CA ILE A 207 15.22 -12.74 -22.97
C ILE A 207 14.94 -13.71 -24.12
N LYS A 208 15.58 -14.89 -24.14
CA LYS A 208 15.28 -15.93 -25.13
C LYS A 208 13.81 -16.37 -25.01
N GLU A 209 13.33 -16.65 -23.79
CA GLU A 209 11.94 -17.05 -23.56
C GLU A 209 10.96 -15.93 -23.94
N LEU A 210 11.25 -14.68 -23.58
CA LEU A 210 10.44 -13.53 -23.97
C LEU A 210 10.31 -13.40 -25.50
N ARG A 211 11.41 -13.61 -26.23
CA ARG A 211 11.40 -13.61 -27.70
C ARG A 211 10.68 -14.81 -28.29
N SER A 212 10.74 -15.98 -27.65
CA SER A 212 9.95 -17.15 -28.06
C SER A 212 8.45 -16.87 -27.96
N ALA A 213 8.03 -16.02 -27.01
CA ALA A 213 6.67 -15.50 -26.90
C ALA A 213 6.34 -14.36 -27.90
N GLY A 214 7.28 -13.99 -28.78
CA GLY A 214 7.09 -12.98 -29.82
C GLY A 214 7.28 -11.53 -29.36
N LEU A 215 7.86 -11.31 -28.18
CA LEU A 215 8.15 -9.99 -27.62
C LEU A 215 9.66 -9.74 -27.56
N SER A 216 10.11 -8.55 -27.96
CA SER A 216 11.53 -8.16 -27.91
C SER A 216 11.66 -6.87 -27.11
N PRO A 217 12.48 -6.84 -26.04
CA PRO A 217 12.56 -5.66 -25.18
C PRO A 217 13.32 -4.53 -25.86
N ASP A 218 12.84 -3.31 -25.65
CA ASP A 218 13.54 -2.07 -26.02
C ASP A 218 14.59 -1.70 -24.99
N VAL A 219 14.32 -1.99 -23.71
CA VAL A 219 15.19 -1.67 -22.57
C VAL A 219 15.30 -2.90 -21.67
N ILE A 220 16.52 -3.18 -21.21
CA ILE A 220 16.77 -4.23 -20.22
C ILE A 220 17.26 -3.57 -18.95
N ILE A 221 16.51 -3.75 -17.86
CA ILE A 221 16.91 -3.29 -16.54
C ILE A 221 17.47 -4.47 -15.77
N CYS A 222 18.74 -4.38 -15.42
CA CYS A 222 19.46 -5.42 -14.72
C CYS A 222 19.57 -5.11 -13.23
N ARG A 223 18.90 -5.90 -12.40
CA ARG A 223 19.07 -5.92 -10.95
C ARG A 223 20.34 -6.67 -10.58
N SER A 224 21.16 -6.11 -9.72
CA SER A 224 22.43 -6.67 -9.27
C SER A 224 22.77 -6.14 -7.87
N SER A 225 23.67 -6.79 -7.13
CA SER A 225 24.18 -6.23 -5.88
C SER A 225 25.15 -5.06 -6.10
N THR A 226 25.93 -5.12 -7.19
CA THR A 226 26.88 -4.07 -7.58
C THR A 226 26.55 -3.48 -8.95
N GLU A 227 27.03 -2.26 -9.21
CA GLU A 227 26.88 -1.60 -10.51
C GLU A 227 27.49 -2.46 -11.63
N LEU A 228 26.76 -2.58 -12.75
CA LEU A 228 27.23 -3.39 -13.87
C LEU A 228 28.42 -2.76 -14.58
N GLU A 229 29.45 -3.57 -14.81
CA GLU A 229 30.61 -3.17 -15.59
C GLU A 229 30.21 -2.86 -17.05
N PRO A 230 30.89 -1.92 -17.73
CA PRO A 230 30.64 -1.63 -19.14
C PRO A 230 30.74 -2.87 -20.04
N ALA A 231 31.68 -3.78 -19.75
CA ALA A 231 31.82 -5.04 -20.47
C ALA A 231 30.61 -5.97 -20.27
N THR A 232 30.07 -6.03 -19.05
CA THR A 232 28.84 -6.76 -18.74
C THR A 232 27.64 -6.18 -19.50
N LYS A 233 27.47 -4.86 -19.50
CA LYS A 233 26.41 -4.17 -20.27
C LYS A 233 26.52 -4.45 -21.77
N ALA A 234 27.72 -4.31 -22.34
CA ALA A 234 27.98 -4.60 -23.75
C ALA A 234 27.69 -6.06 -24.10
N LYS A 235 28.08 -7.00 -23.24
CA LYS A 235 27.80 -8.43 -23.41
C LYS A 235 26.30 -8.72 -23.39
N ILE A 236 25.56 -8.15 -22.44
CA ILE A 236 24.09 -8.28 -22.40
C ILE A 236 23.48 -7.70 -23.66
N GLY A 237 23.86 -6.47 -24.04
CA GLY A 237 23.35 -5.82 -25.25
C GLY A 237 23.56 -6.67 -26.51
N MET A 238 24.77 -7.18 -26.71
CA MET A 238 25.10 -8.04 -27.85
C MET A 238 24.28 -9.34 -27.87
N PHE A 239 24.20 -10.08 -26.76
CA PHE A 239 23.49 -11.37 -26.72
C PHE A 239 21.96 -11.22 -26.69
N CYS A 240 21.47 -10.11 -26.15
CA CYS A 240 20.04 -9.83 -26.04
C CYS A 240 19.51 -9.01 -27.22
N GLN A 241 20.39 -8.58 -28.13
CA GLN A 241 20.05 -7.79 -29.33
C GLN A 241 19.45 -6.42 -29.02
N VAL A 242 19.98 -5.77 -27.98
CA VAL A 242 19.62 -4.39 -27.62
C VAL A 242 20.88 -3.52 -27.59
N PRO A 243 20.79 -2.21 -27.91
CA PRO A 243 21.91 -1.30 -27.76
C PRO A 243 22.49 -1.33 -26.33
N ALA A 244 23.80 -1.22 -26.19
CA ALA A 244 24.45 -1.31 -24.87
C ALA A 244 23.98 -0.20 -23.90
N ASN A 245 23.65 0.98 -24.42
CA ASN A 245 23.06 2.09 -23.65
C ASN A 245 21.60 1.85 -23.23
N HIS A 246 20.93 0.83 -23.79
CA HIS A 246 19.59 0.40 -23.36
C HIS A 246 19.65 -0.68 -22.26
N VAL A 247 20.85 -1.05 -21.81
CA VAL A 247 21.06 -1.95 -20.67
C VAL A 247 21.34 -1.11 -19.43
N LEU A 248 20.31 -0.91 -18.60
CA LEU A 248 20.37 -0.08 -17.41
C LEU A 248 20.73 -0.94 -16.19
N SER A 249 21.63 -0.45 -15.33
CA SER A 249 22.04 -1.12 -14.11
C SER A 249 21.30 -0.50 -12.91
N VAL A 250 20.52 -1.31 -12.20
CA VAL A 250 19.83 -0.89 -10.98
C VAL A 250 20.35 -1.76 -9.85
N HIS A 251 21.41 -1.29 -9.20
CA HIS A 251 22.10 -2.03 -8.13
C HIS A 251 21.46 -1.79 -6.76
N ASP A 252 21.89 -2.53 -5.73
CA ASP A 252 21.46 -2.29 -4.36
C ASP A 252 21.85 -0.87 -3.92
N VAL A 253 20.86 -0.14 -3.39
CA VAL A 253 20.98 1.24 -2.94
C VAL A 253 20.59 1.33 -1.47
N SER A 254 21.03 2.39 -0.78
CA SER A 254 20.73 2.63 0.63
C SER A 254 19.23 2.70 0.93
N ASN A 255 18.48 3.33 0.03
CA ASN A 255 17.03 3.41 0.11
C ASN A 255 16.39 3.45 -1.30
N ILE A 256 15.12 3.05 -1.39
CA ILE A 256 14.39 2.90 -2.66
C ILE A 256 14.23 4.21 -3.44
N TYR A 257 14.34 5.37 -2.79
CA TYR A 257 14.19 6.67 -3.44
C TYR A 257 15.40 7.05 -4.30
N HIS A 258 16.51 6.31 -4.20
CA HIS A 258 17.63 6.45 -5.14
C HIS A 258 17.38 5.82 -6.51
N VAL A 259 16.41 4.90 -6.63
CA VAL A 259 16.17 4.17 -7.89
C VAL A 259 15.78 5.11 -9.04
N PRO A 260 14.85 6.07 -8.88
CA PRO A 260 14.57 7.07 -9.92
C PRO A 260 15.80 7.89 -10.34
N LEU A 261 16.66 8.25 -9.39
CA LEU A 261 17.89 9.01 -9.67
C LEU A 261 18.88 8.19 -10.49
N LEU A 262 19.05 6.89 -10.17
CA LEU A 262 19.88 5.96 -10.93
C LEU A 262 19.39 5.78 -12.37
N LEU A 263 18.07 5.69 -12.57
CA LEU A 263 17.48 5.59 -13.90
C LEU A 263 17.68 6.88 -14.69
N SER A 264 17.44 8.04 -14.08
CA SER A 264 17.66 9.34 -14.69
C SER A 264 19.12 9.54 -15.11
N LYS A 265 20.08 9.22 -14.23
CA LYS A 265 21.53 9.31 -14.51
C LYS A 265 21.97 8.45 -15.70
N GLN A 266 21.29 7.33 -15.94
CA GLN A 266 21.60 6.43 -17.06
C GLN A 266 20.84 6.77 -18.35
N GLY A 267 20.10 7.89 -18.38
CA GLY A 267 19.39 8.34 -19.58
C GLY A 267 18.09 7.58 -19.86
N ALA A 268 17.45 7.00 -18.83
CA ALA A 268 16.18 6.29 -19.03
C ALA A 268 15.11 7.15 -19.71
N ALA A 269 15.01 8.43 -19.32
CA ALA A 269 14.06 9.38 -19.92
C ALA A 269 14.26 9.52 -21.44
N SER A 270 15.48 9.79 -21.89
CA SER A 270 15.75 10.01 -23.32
C SER A 270 15.55 8.74 -24.15
N ILE A 271 15.88 7.56 -23.60
CA ILE A 271 15.63 6.28 -24.27
C ILE A 271 14.13 6.04 -24.46
N LEU A 272 13.34 6.22 -23.39
CA LEU A 272 11.90 5.98 -23.42
C LEU A 272 11.16 7.00 -24.31
N MET A 273 11.50 8.28 -24.19
CA MET A 273 10.91 9.36 -25.00
C MET A 273 11.22 9.20 -26.48
N SER A 274 12.45 8.78 -26.82
CA SER A 274 12.84 8.47 -28.20
C SER A 274 12.03 7.29 -28.76
N LYS A 275 11.86 6.23 -27.97
CA LYS A 275 11.10 5.04 -28.36
C LYS A 275 9.61 5.32 -28.59
N LEU A 276 9.02 6.15 -27.74
CA LEU A 276 7.61 6.55 -27.82
C LEU A 276 7.36 7.74 -28.75
N GLN A 277 8.38 8.23 -29.46
CA GLN A 277 8.31 9.41 -30.32
C GLN A 277 7.79 10.69 -29.62
N LEU A 278 8.09 10.84 -28.32
CA LEU A 278 7.71 11.98 -27.48
C LEU A 278 8.84 13.01 -27.30
N MET A 279 9.87 12.97 -28.14
CA MET A 279 11.06 13.82 -27.99
C MET A 279 10.78 15.32 -28.17
N ASP A 280 9.66 15.68 -28.80
CA ASP A 280 9.16 17.05 -28.90
C ASP A 280 8.74 17.63 -27.53
N ARG A 281 8.34 16.77 -26.59
CA ARG A 281 8.02 17.11 -25.20
C ARG A 281 9.19 16.90 -24.24
N PHE A 282 10.36 16.55 -24.74
CA PHE A 282 11.51 16.25 -23.88
C PHE A 282 12.05 17.50 -23.20
N SER A 283 12.16 17.42 -21.88
CA SER A 283 12.99 18.30 -21.05
C SER A 283 13.96 17.47 -20.22
N GLU A 284 14.99 18.08 -19.64
CA GLU A 284 15.79 17.37 -18.64
C GLU A 284 14.92 17.05 -17.40
N PRO A 285 14.95 15.81 -16.87
CA PRO A 285 14.22 15.43 -15.66
C PRO A 285 14.51 16.36 -14.48
N ASN A 286 13.50 17.06 -13.96
CA ASN A 286 13.64 17.83 -12.73
C ASN A 286 13.33 16.94 -11.51
N LEU A 287 14.38 16.39 -10.90
CA LEU A 287 14.30 15.51 -9.74
C LEU A 287 14.89 16.16 -8.47
N ALA A 288 14.96 17.49 -8.39
CA ALA A 288 15.60 18.19 -7.28
C ALA A 288 14.98 17.82 -5.91
N ASP A 289 13.66 17.91 -5.79
CA ASP A 289 12.95 17.59 -4.54
C ASP A 289 13.08 16.11 -4.19
N TRP A 290 13.00 15.23 -5.19
CA TRP A 290 13.16 13.78 -5.01
C TRP A 290 14.59 13.44 -4.55
N SER A 291 15.60 14.09 -5.13
CA SER A 291 17.00 13.93 -4.74
C SER A 291 17.24 14.42 -3.31
N ALA A 292 16.68 15.58 -2.95
CA ALA A 292 16.76 16.10 -1.58
C ALA A 292 16.13 15.13 -0.58
N MET A 293 14.97 14.55 -0.88
CA MET A 293 14.33 13.52 -0.07
C MET A 293 15.23 12.27 0.06
N ALA A 294 15.70 11.71 -1.05
CA ALA A 294 16.51 10.48 -1.04
C ALA A 294 17.79 10.62 -0.21
N HIS A 295 18.47 11.77 -0.30
CA HIS A 295 19.66 12.06 0.51
C HIS A 295 19.33 12.38 1.96
N ARG A 296 18.22 13.05 2.25
CA ARG A 296 17.77 13.33 3.62
C ARG A 296 17.55 12.02 4.38
N VAL A 297 16.94 11.01 3.75
CA VAL A 297 16.70 9.70 4.35
C VAL A 297 17.99 9.00 4.79
N ASP A 298 19.08 9.15 4.03
CA ASP A 298 20.37 8.55 4.38
C ASP A 298 21.09 9.29 5.53
N SER A 299 20.61 10.48 5.92
CA SER A 299 21.26 11.34 6.91
C SER A 299 20.68 11.25 8.32
N PHE A 300 19.62 10.44 8.53
CA PHE A 300 18.98 10.33 9.83
C PHE A 300 19.90 9.67 10.86
N GLU A 301 20.12 10.36 11.99
CA GLU A 301 20.95 9.85 13.10
C GLU A 301 20.11 9.35 14.28
N LYS A 302 18.87 9.82 14.41
CA LYS A 302 17.96 9.47 15.50
C LYS A 302 17.04 8.34 15.09
N MET A 303 16.82 7.39 15.98
CA MET A 303 15.87 6.30 15.79
C MET A 303 14.56 6.59 16.51
N CYS A 304 13.44 6.17 15.93
CA CYS A 304 12.14 6.07 16.58
C CYS A 304 11.74 4.59 16.62
N LYS A 305 11.60 4.04 17.81
CA LYS A 305 11.35 2.62 18.03
C LYS A 305 9.86 2.38 18.24
N ILE A 306 9.21 1.69 17.31
CA ILE A 306 7.76 1.46 17.31
C ILE A 306 7.47 -0.04 17.42
N ALA A 307 6.63 -0.43 18.38
CA ALA A 307 6.12 -1.79 18.45
C ALA A 307 4.97 -1.97 17.45
N LEU A 308 5.07 -2.99 16.59
CA LEU A 308 3.97 -3.47 15.78
C LEU A 308 3.45 -4.77 16.40
N VAL A 309 2.28 -4.69 17.04
CA VAL A 309 1.67 -5.82 17.76
C VAL A 309 0.61 -6.47 16.89
N GLY A 310 1.00 -7.57 16.25
CA GLY A 310 0.24 -8.20 15.18
C GLY A 310 0.12 -9.72 15.31
N LYS A 311 -0.55 -10.31 14.32
CA LYS A 311 -0.71 -11.77 14.15
C LYS A 311 0.32 -12.37 13.18
N TYR A 312 0.97 -11.53 12.38
CA TYR A 312 1.77 -11.97 11.22
C TYR A 312 3.21 -11.48 11.34
N THR A 313 3.80 -11.60 12.52
CA THR A 313 5.14 -11.04 12.79
C THR A 313 6.27 -11.73 12.03
N GLY A 314 6.06 -12.98 11.58
CA GLY A 314 7.03 -13.72 10.78
C GLY A 314 7.06 -13.35 9.29
N LEU A 315 6.07 -12.61 8.78
CA LEU A 315 5.99 -12.21 7.36
C LEU A 315 5.78 -10.70 7.26
N GLN A 316 6.86 -9.96 7.01
CA GLN A 316 6.84 -8.49 6.96
C GLN A 316 5.88 -7.96 5.88
N ASP A 317 5.70 -8.70 4.79
CA ASP A 317 4.82 -8.34 3.67
C ASP A 317 3.34 -8.25 4.07
N SER A 318 2.91 -8.92 5.14
CA SER A 318 1.54 -8.84 5.65
C SER A 318 1.18 -7.48 6.26
N TYR A 319 2.16 -6.60 6.52
CA TYR A 319 1.96 -5.25 7.08
C TYR A 319 2.72 -4.18 6.28
N LEU A 320 3.00 -4.42 4.99
CA LEU A 320 3.86 -3.56 4.21
C LEU A 320 3.36 -2.11 4.11
N SER A 321 2.06 -1.88 3.99
CA SER A 321 1.48 -0.53 3.97
C SER A 321 1.66 0.19 5.29
N VAL A 322 1.48 -0.53 6.41
CA VAL A 322 1.72 0.01 7.77
C VAL A 322 3.18 0.40 7.95
N ILE A 323 4.12 -0.47 7.53
CA ILE A 323 5.56 -0.18 7.57
C ILE A 323 5.88 1.05 6.73
N LYS A 324 5.37 1.13 5.50
CA LYS A 324 5.59 2.29 4.63
C LYS A 324 5.03 3.56 5.23
N ALA A 325 3.82 3.51 5.81
CA ALA A 325 3.20 4.66 6.44
C ALA A 325 3.99 5.17 7.65
N LEU A 326 4.49 4.26 8.50
CA LEU A 326 5.42 4.59 9.58
C LEU A 326 6.71 5.21 9.04
N LYS A 327 7.28 4.63 7.98
CA LYS A 327 8.53 5.13 7.40
C LYS A 327 8.36 6.54 6.82
N HIS A 328 7.25 6.83 6.15
CA HIS A 328 6.95 8.18 5.68
C HIS A 328 6.78 9.16 6.86
N ALA A 329 6.14 8.73 7.94
CA ALA A 329 5.96 9.54 9.13
C ALA A 329 7.29 9.85 9.83
N THR A 330 8.18 8.86 10.01
CA THR A 330 9.52 9.08 10.58
C THR A 330 10.39 9.95 9.69
N MET A 331 10.29 9.77 8.36
CA MET A 331 10.97 10.63 7.38
C MET A 331 10.59 12.11 7.45
N LYS A 332 9.36 12.43 7.88
CA LYS A 332 8.89 13.81 8.07
C LYS A 332 9.32 14.40 9.43
N CYS A 333 9.59 13.52 10.40
CA CYS A 333 10.07 13.88 11.72
C CYS A 333 11.62 13.87 11.83
N ASP A 334 12.34 13.64 10.73
CA ASP A 334 13.80 13.47 10.68
C ASP A 334 14.36 12.37 11.61
N HIS A 335 13.65 11.22 11.64
CA HIS A 335 14.08 10.02 12.36
C HIS A 335 14.08 8.81 11.41
N ASP A 336 14.96 7.85 11.67
CA ASP A 336 14.87 6.51 11.08
C ASP A 336 13.95 5.62 11.93
N LEU A 337 13.39 4.58 11.31
CA LEU A 337 12.37 3.72 11.90
C LEU A 337 12.99 2.39 12.35
N GLU A 338 12.81 2.07 13.63
CA GLU A 338 13.08 0.73 14.16
C GLU A 338 11.74 0.06 14.55
N ILE A 339 11.45 -1.09 13.94
CA ILE A 339 10.22 -1.84 14.23
C ILE A 339 10.53 -3.01 15.17
N GLU A 340 9.88 -3.02 16.32
CA GLU A 340 9.82 -4.18 17.20
C GLU A 340 8.60 -5.03 16.87
N TRP A 341 8.84 -6.21 16.34
CA TRP A 341 7.81 -7.18 16.01
C TRP A 341 7.41 -7.98 17.24
N ILE A 342 6.12 -7.91 17.60
CA ILE A 342 5.57 -8.59 18.76
C ILE A 342 4.34 -9.40 18.35
N GLU A 343 4.42 -10.72 18.49
CA GLU A 343 3.28 -11.59 18.24
C GLU A 343 2.28 -11.40 19.36
N ALA A 344 1.04 -11.03 19.00
CA ALA A 344 0.03 -10.69 19.98
C ALA A 344 -0.29 -11.86 20.93
N SER A 345 -0.24 -13.10 20.45
CA SER A 345 -0.47 -14.27 21.32
C SER A 345 0.59 -14.39 22.42
N ASP A 346 1.83 -13.96 22.18
CA ASP A 346 2.90 -14.06 23.18
C ASP A 346 2.69 -13.10 24.36
N LEU A 347 1.81 -12.11 24.22
CA LEU A 347 1.42 -11.19 25.29
C LEU A 347 0.27 -11.71 26.17
N GLU A 348 -0.40 -12.80 25.79
CA GLU A 348 -1.54 -13.37 26.51
C GLU A 348 -1.13 -14.01 27.84
N VAL A 349 -2.03 -14.01 28.82
CA VAL A 349 -1.73 -14.50 30.18
C VAL A 349 -1.41 -15.99 30.17
N GLU A 350 -2.06 -16.75 29.32
CA GLU A 350 -1.87 -18.18 29.10
C GLU A 350 -0.44 -18.50 28.64
N MET A 351 0.19 -17.60 27.86
CA MET A 351 1.56 -17.77 27.40
C MET A 351 2.57 -17.69 28.54
N ARG A 352 2.25 -17.02 29.65
CA ARG A 352 3.09 -17.01 30.85
C ARG A 352 3.33 -18.41 31.40
N GLU A 353 2.37 -19.32 31.25
CA GLU A 353 2.49 -20.72 31.69
C GLU A 353 3.02 -21.63 30.57
N LYS A 354 2.56 -21.41 29.34
CA LYS A 354 2.89 -22.26 28.17
C LYS A 354 4.32 -22.05 27.66
N ASP A 355 4.76 -20.81 27.56
CA ASP A 355 6.13 -20.43 27.20
C ASP A 355 6.53 -19.13 27.92
N PRO A 356 7.00 -19.23 29.19
CA PRO A 356 7.34 -18.08 30.00
C PRO A 356 8.43 -17.20 29.38
N LYS A 357 9.29 -17.77 28.54
CA LYS A 357 10.39 -17.06 27.89
C LYS A 357 9.86 -16.17 26.78
N ALA A 358 9.04 -16.72 25.88
CA ALA A 358 8.40 -15.94 24.81
C ALA A 358 7.55 -14.80 25.39
N TYR A 359 6.79 -15.08 26.46
CA TYR A 359 5.99 -14.08 27.16
C TYR A 359 6.84 -12.92 27.71
N GLU A 360 7.91 -13.24 28.45
CA GLU A 360 8.76 -12.21 29.04
C GLU A 360 9.51 -11.40 27.96
N GLU A 361 10.01 -12.04 26.89
CA GLU A 361 10.64 -11.36 25.77
C GLU A 361 9.68 -10.40 25.05
N ALA A 362 8.43 -10.83 24.81
CA ALA A 362 7.40 -9.99 24.18
C ALA A 362 7.08 -8.75 25.03
N TRP A 363 6.89 -8.93 26.34
CA TRP A 363 6.63 -7.82 27.27
C TRP A 363 7.85 -6.90 27.45
N GLN A 364 9.08 -7.43 27.42
CA GLN A 364 10.29 -6.60 27.45
C GLN A 364 10.40 -5.72 26.21
N LYS A 365 10.17 -6.28 25.02
CA LYS A 365 10.10 -5.49 23.77
C LYS A 365 9.06 -4.39 23.88
N LEU A 366 7.83 -4.73 24.31
CA LEU A 366 6.73 -3.77 24.42
C LEU A 366 7.04 -2.61 25.37
N ARG A 367 7.81 -2.85 26.44
CA ARG A 367 8.23 -1.80 27.39
C ARG A 367 9.38 -0.94 26.89
N SER A 368 10.05 -1.34 25.81
CA SER A 368 11.25 -0.67 25.28
C SER A 368 11.00 0.30 24.14
N VAL A 369 9.75 0.43 23.68
CA VAL A 369 9.39 1.23 22.50
C VAL A 369 8.90 2.62 22.86
N ASP A 370 9.00 3.55 21.90
CA ASP A 370 8.54 4.93 22.01
C ASP A 370 7.06 5.08 21.64
N GLY A 371 6.50 4.12 20.90
CA GLY A 371 5.11 4.10 20.47
C GLY A 371 4.65 2.72 20.01
N ILE A 372 3.33 2.53 19.95
CA ILE A 372 2.69 1.24 19.67
C ILE A 372 1.68 1.40 18.53
N VAL A 373 1.72 0.47 17.57
CA VAL A 373 0.69 0.29 16.54
C VAL A 373 0.05 -1.09 16.69
N VAL A 374 -1.27 -1.13 16.79
CA VAL A 374 -2.07 -2.35 16.65
C VAL A 374 -2.81 -2.27 15.31
N PRO A 375 -2.34 -2.98 14.26
CA PRO A 375 -2.94 -2.94 12.95
C PRO A 375 -4.24 -3.77 12.88
N GLY A 376 -4.87 -3.71 11.70
CA GLY A 376 -6.02 -4.55 11.37
C GLY A 376 -5.71 -6.06 11.47
N GLY A 377 -6.75 -6.87 11.54
CA GLY A 377 -6.63 -8.32 11.59
C GLY A 377 -8.01 -8.98 11.55
N PHE A 378 -8.01 -10.31 11.53
CA PHE A 378 -9.23 -11.13 11.53
C PHE A 378 -9.08 -12.37 12.41
N GLY A 379 -10.20 -12.83 12.95
CA GLY A 379 -10.27 -13.97 13.86
C GLY A 379 -9.81 -13.64 15.28
N ASP A 380 -10.03 -14.61 16.16
CA ASP A 380 -9.88 -14.54 17.62
C ASP A 380 -8.42 -14.58 18.12
N ARG A 381 -7.51 -15.21 17.38
CA ARG A 381 -6.12 -15.41 17.81
C ARG A 381 -5.40 -14.08 18.10
N GLY A 382 -4.87 -13.94 19.32
CA GLY A 382 -4.07 -12.78 19.72
C GLY A 382 -4.90 -11.57 20.15
N VAL A 383 -6.24 -11.65 20.16
CA VAL A 383 -7.09 -10.51 20.50
C VAL A 383 -6.88 -10.08 21.95
N ASP A 384 -6.82 -11.01 22.90
CA ASP A 384 -6.63 -10.66 24.32
C ASP A 384 -5.24 -10.07 24.58
N GLY A 385 -4.21 -10.55 23.88
CA GLY A 385 -2.89 -9.92 23.90
C GLY A 385 -2.88 -8.48 23.37
N LYS A 386 -3.65 -8.19 22.32
CA LYS A 386 -3.88 -6.81 21.83
C LYS A 386 -4.64 -5.96 22.84
N VAL A 387 -5.63 -6.51 23.54
CA VAL A 387 -6.37 -5.82 24.62
C VAL A 387 -5.42 -5.46 25.77
N LEU A 388 -4.55 -6.39 26.18
CA LEU A 388 -3.53 -6.13 27.19
C LEU A 388 -2.52 -5.06 26.74
N THR A 389 -2.18 -5.05 25.46
CA THR A 389 -1.33 -4.01 24.86
C THR A 389 -1.99 -2.63 24.94
N ALA A 390 -3.26 -2.52 24.53
CA ALA A 390 -4.00 -1.26 24.57
C ALA A 390 -4.16 -0.73 26.00
N LYS A 391 -4.33 -1.63 26.97
CA LYS A 391 -4.34 -1.32 28.40
C LYS A 391 -2.99 -0.79 28.87
N TYR A 392 -1.91 -1.51 28.53
CA TYR A 392 -0.54 -1.11 28.89
C TYR A 392 -0.23 0.29 28.37
N ALA A 393 -0.53 0.56 27.10
CA ALA A 393 -0.33 1.87 26.51
C ALA A 393 -1.10 2.96 27.27
N ARG A 394 -2.40 2.75 27.52
CA ARG A 394 -3.27 3.69 28.25
C ARG A 394 -2.75 4.01 29.64
N GLU A 395 -2.37 2.99 30.41
CA GLU A 395 -1.96 3.13 31.81
C GLU A 395 -0.55 3.71 31.97
N ASN A 396 0.34 3.45 31.01
CA ASN A 396 1.74 3.91 31.03
C ASN A 396 1.99 5.15 30.16
N LYS A 397 0.94 5.71 29.55
CA LYS A 397 0.99 6.89 28.69
C LYS A 397 1.90 6.74 27.46
N VAL A 398 2.01 5.53 26.93
CA VAL A 398 2.79 5.24 25.72
C VAL A 398 1.95 5.56 24.49
N PRO A 399 2.41 6.41 23.55
CA PRO A 399 1.69 6.73 22.32
C PRO A 399 1.14 5.49 21.61
N TYR A 400 -0.15 5.51 21.30
CA TYR A 400 -0.87 4.35 20.75
C TYR A 400 -1.68 4.73 19.51
N LEU A 401 -1.54 3.92 18.46
CA LEU A 401 -2.37 3.95 17.26
C LEU A 401 -3.05 2.59 17.04
N GLY A 402 -4.38 2.57 17.13
CA GLY A 402 -5.21 1.43 16.71
C GLY A 402 -5.75 1.61 15.29
N VAL A 403 -5.60 0.62 14.42
CA VAL A 403 -6.13 0.64 13.05
C VAL A 403 -7.12 -0.50 12.86
N CYS A 404 -8.33 -0.19 12.40
CA CYS A 404 -9.41 -1.14 12.15
C CYS A 404 -9.70 -2.01 13.39
N LEU A 405 -9.27 -3.27 13.42
CA LEU A 405 -9.32 -4.12 14.62
C LEU A 405 -8.66 -3.46 15.85
N GLY A 406 -7.61 -2.67 15.67
CA GLY A 406 -6.99 -1.92 16.78
C GLY A 406 -7.94 -0.95 17.48
N MET A 407 -8.88 -0.32 16.75
CA MET A 407 -9.92 0.51 17.36
C MET A 407 -10.95 -0.32 18.12
N GLN A 408 -11.36 -1.46 17.57
CA GLN A 408 -12.27 -2.39 18.26
C GLN A 408 -11.65 -2.90 19.58
N VAL A 409 -10.35 -3.22 19.57
CA VAL A 409 -9.59 -3.63 20.75
C VAL A 409 -9.60 -2.55 21.83
N VAL A 410 -9.43 -1.28 21.46
CA VAL A 410 -9.51 -0.16 22.41
C VAL A 410 -10.88 -0.11 23.10
N VAL A 411 -11.97 -0.28 22.34
CA VAL A 411 -13.33 -0.25 22.90
C VAL A 411 -13.56 -1.43 23.85
N ILE A 412 -13.08 -2.63 23.49
CA ILE A 412 -13.14 -3.83 24.35
C ILE A 412 -12.33 -3.61 25.64
N GLU A 413 -11.10 -3.10 25.52
CA GLU A 413 -10.23 -2.82 26.66
C GLU A 413 -10.88 -1.87 27.64
N TYR A 414 -11.43 -0.77 27.13
CA TYR A 414 -12.02 0.29 27.95
C TYR A 414 -13.28 -0.19 28.67
N ALA A 415 -14.14 -0.94 27.96
CA ALA A 415 -15.32 -1.55 28.56
C ALA A 415 -14.95 -2.53 29.69
N ARG A 416 -13.95 -3.39 29.49
CA ARG A 416 -13.52 -4.38 30.49
C ARG A 416 -12.81 -3.77 31.69
N ASN A 417 -11.94 -2.78 31.48
CA ASN A 417 -11.02 -2.30 32.50
C ASN A 417 -11.46 -1.00 33.17
N VAL A 418 -12.10 -0.08 32.43
CA VAL A 418 -12.53 1.22 32.97
C VAL A 418 -13.99 1.17 33.42
N ILE A 419 -14.89 0.67 32.57
CA ILE A 419 -16.33 0.58 32.90
C ILE A 419 -16.61 -0.60 33.85
N GLY A 420 -15.89 -1.71 33.66
CA GLY A 420 -15.99 -2.91 34.48
C GLY A 420 -16.86 -4.02 33.90
N TRP A 421 -17.27 -3.94 32.64
CA TRP A 421 -17.98 -5.00 31.92
C TRP A 421 -17.00 -6.11 31.53
N LYS A 422 -16.72 -7.02 32.46
CA LYS A 422 -15.69 -8.06 32.30
C LYS A 422 -15.96 -9.03 31.14
N ASP A 423 -17.22 -9.20 30.77
CA ASP A 423 -17.69 -10.03 29.66
C ASP A 423 -17.81 -9.26 28.34
N ALA A 424 -17.40 -7.98 28.29
CA ALA A 424 -17.49 -7.19 27.06
C ALA A 424 -16.61 -7.77 25.96
N ASN A 425 -17.17 -7.99 24.77
CA ASN A 425 -16.42 -8.53 23.64
C ASN A 425 -17.01 -8.10 22.28
N SER A 426 -16.32 -8.44 21.20
CA SER A 426 -16.85 -8.39 19.84
C SER A 426 -17.70 -9.62 19.57
N GLU A 427 -18.82 -9.44 18.88
CA GLU A 427 -19.64 -10.53 18.33
C GLU A 427 -18.85 -11.44 17.37
N GLU A 428 -17.77 -10.94 16.76
CA GLU A 428 -16.85 -11.76 15.95
C GLU A 428 -16.18 -12.86 16.77
N PHE A 429 -15.78 -12.56 18.00
CA PHE A 429 -14.94 -13.42 18.83
C PHE A 429 -15.76 -14.19 19.87
N ASP A 430 -16.81 -13.56 20.40
CA ASP A 430 -17.74 -14.19 21.33
C ASP A 430 -19.18 -13.71 21.06
N ALA A 431 -19.89 -14.50 20.25
CA ALA A 431 -21.29 -14.24 19.92
C ALA A 431 -22.25 -14.35 21.13
N ASN A 432 -21.81 -14.92 22.26
CA ASN A 432 -22.60 -15.11 23.47
C ASN A 432 -22.25 -14.10 24.57
N ALA A 433 -21.33 -13.16 24.33
CA ALA A 433 -20.98 -12.11 25.27
C ALA A 433 -22.21 -11.33 25.72
N GLY A 434 -22.35 -11.07 27.02
CA GLY A 434 -23.48 -10.30 27.57
C GLY A 434 -23.41 -8.82 27.15
N HIS A 435 -22.20 -8.28 27.00
CA HIS A 435 -21.95 -6.93 26.47
C HIS A 435 -21.23 -6.99 25.11
N LYS A 436 -21.99 -7.07 24.02
CA LYS A 436 -21.45 -6.97 22.66
C LYS A 436 -21.11 -5.52 22.31
N VAL A 437 -19.89 -5.09 22.63
CA VAL A 437 -19.42 -3.71 22.38
C VAL A 437 -19.08 -3.48 20.91
N VAL A 438 -18.85 -4.54 20.15
CA VAL A 438 -18.66 -4.53 18.70
C VAL A 438 -19.61 -5.55 18.09
N VAL A 439 -20.37 -5.16 17.07
CA VAL A 439 -21.46 -5.93 16.46
C VAL A 439 -21.33 -5.98 14.94
N PHE A 440 -21.88 -7.02 14.34
CA PHE A 440 -21.91 -7.15 12.88
C PHE A 440 -22.92 -6.16 12.27
N MET A 441 -22.46 -5.19 11.48
CA MET A 441 -23.31 -4.16 10.88
C MET A 441 -22.96 -3.92 9.39
N PRO A 442 -23.37 -4.84 8.49
CA PRO A 442 -23.01 -4.79 7.08
C PRO A 442 -23.69 -3.64 6.32
N GLU A 443 -23.04 -3.12 5.26
CA GLU A 443 -23.61 -2.06 4.40
C GLU A 443 -24.55 -2.61 3.32
N ILE A 444 -24.31 -3.83 2.87
CA ILE A 444 -25.04 -4.51 1.78
C ILE A 444 -25.79 -5.72 2.36
N ASN A 445 -26.82 -6.17 1.65
CA ASN A 445 -27.66 -7.32 2.03
C ASN A 445 -26.79 -8.51 2.54
N PRO A 446 -27.02 -8.99 3.79
CA PRO A 446 -26.32 -10.13 4.38
C PRO A 446 -26.33 -11.41 3.53
N GLU A 447 -27.33 -11.57 2.65
CA GLU A 447 -27.49 -12.75 1.78
C GLU A 447 -26.48 -12.79 0.61
N VAL A 448 -25.83 -11.66 0.30
CA VAL A 448 -24.80 -11.60 -0.75
C VAL A 448 -23.46 -12.01 -0.15
N MET A 449 -23.07 -13.28 -0.33
CA MET A 449 -21.75 -13.76 0.07
C MET A 449 -20.63 -12.95 -0.62
N GLY A 450 -19.67 -12.45 0.15
CA GLY A 450 -18.54 -11.64 -0.33
C GLY A 450 -18.79 -10.12 -0.41
N GLY A 451 -20.04 -9.67 -0.51
CA GLY A 451 -20.40 -8.26 -0.71
C GLY A 451 -20.79 -7.48 0.56
N THR A 452 -20.76 -8.08 1.75
CA THR A 452 -21.29 -7.45 2.99
C THR A 452 -20.34 -6.45 3.66
N MET A 453 -19.10 -6.32 3.14
CA MET A 453 -18.03 -5.54 3.74
C MET A 453 -18.14 -4.05 3.40
N ARG A 454 -17.94 -3.19 4.41
CA ARG A 454 -17.70 -1.77 4.19
C ARG A 454 -16.30 -1.61 3.59
N CYS A 455 -16.25 -1.35 2.29
CA CYS A 455 -15.01 -1.30 1.52
C CYS A 455 -14.88 -0.02 0.67
N GLY A 456 -13.66 0.53 0.59
CA GLY A 456 -13.34 1.72 -0.19
C GLY A 456 -13.41 3.03 0.60
N GLU A 457 -13.29 4.15 -0.10
CA GLU A 457 -13.29 5.48 0.48
C GLU A 457 -14.65 5.83 1.08
N ARG A 458 -14.63 6.40 2.29
CA ARG A 458 -15.82 6.95 2.93
C ARG A 458 -15.46 8.24 3.65
N ARG A 459 -16.47 9.09 3.85
CA ARG A 459 -16.34 10.33 4.59
C ARG A 459 -16.51 10.09 6.10
N THR A 460 -15.61 10.69 6.87
CA THR A 460 -15.73 10.83 8.32
C THR A 460 -16.11 12.27 8.66
N ILE A 461 -17.08 12.42 9.56
CA ILE A 461 -17.48 13.70 10.15
C ILE A 461 -16.82 13.80 11.53
N VAL A 462 -16.06 14.87 11.75
CA VAL A 462 -15.38 15.14 13.02
C VAL A 462 -16.30 15.94 13.93
N HIS A 463 -16.36 15.54 15.20
CA HIS A 463 -17.14 16.18 16.25
C HIS A 463 -16.18 16.82 17.24
N GLU A 464 -16.13 18.15 17.21
CA GLU A 464 -15.33 18.94 18.14
C GLU A 464 -16.03 19.09 19.50
N LYS A 465 -15.23 19.29 20.55
CA LYS A 465 -15.75 19.72 21.85
C LYS A 465 -16.08 21.22 21.81
N GLU A 466 -17.05 21.62 22.63
CA GLU A 466 -17.43 23.05 22.75
C GLU A 466 -16.28 23.92 23.24
N ASP A 467 -15.43 23.37 24.12
CA ASP A 467 -14.22 24.03 24.60
C ASP A 467 -13.11 23.97 23.53
N PRO A 468 -12.71 25.12 22.93
CA PRO A 468 -11.65 25.15 21.92
C PRO A 468 -10.29 24.66 22.44
N ALA A 469 -10.03 24.75 23.75
CA ALA A 469 -8.81 24.22 24.35
C ALA A 469 -8.77 22.68 24.29
N LYS A 470 -9.92 22.04 24.09
CA LYS A 470 -10.09 20.59 23.95
C LYS A 470 -10.34 20.16 22.50
N ARG A 471 -9.81 20.91 21.53
CA ARG A 471 -9.79 20.52 20.12
C ARG A 471 -9.26 19.10 19.94
N SER A 472 -9.93 18.32 19.10
CA SER A 472 -9.58 16.93 18.82
C SER A 472 -8.23 16.78 18.13
N LEU A 473 -7.47 15.71 18.44
CA LEU A 473 -6.23 15.41 17.73
C LEU A 473 -6.48 15.20 16.23
N VAL A 474 -7.63 14.61 15.87
CA VAL A 474 -8.05 14.43 14.48
C VAL A 474 -7.98 15.75 13.71
N SER A 475 -8.53 16.82 14.28
CA SER A 475 -8.58 18.13 13.62
C SER A 475 -7.24 18.85 13.56
N TYR A 476 -6.31 18.56 14.47
CA TYR A 476 -4.93 19.03 14.33
C TYR A 476 -4.20 18.30 13.20
N LEU A 477 -4.41 16.99 13.09
CA LEU A 477 -3.69 16.14 12.14
C LEU A 477 -4.20 16.28 10.70
N TYR A 478 -5.52 16.24 10.49
CA TYR A 478 -6.12 16.38 9.17
C TYR A 478 -6.34 17.83 8.76
N GLY A 479 -6.33 18.76 9.72
CA GLY A 479 -6.70 20.15 9.54
C GLY A 479 -8.18 20.40 9.86
N LYS A 480 -8.46 21.57 10.44
CA LYS A 480 -9.81 21.95 10.85
C LYS A 480 -10.74 22.02 9.63
N ASP A 481 -11.98 21.56 9.81
CA ASP A 481 -13.07 21.67 8.82
C ASP A 481 -12.81 20.96 7.48
N LYS A 482 -11.72 20.22 7.35
CA LYS A 482 -11.41 19.44 6.15
C LYS A 482 -12.18 18.11 6.12
N PRO A 483 -12.68 17.68 4.96
CA PRO A 483 -13.24 16.36 4.82
C PRO A 483 -12.16 15.29 5.05
N ILE A 484 -12.43 14.37 5.97
CA ILE A 484 -11.64 13.16 6.12
C ILE A 484 -12.23 12.11 5.19
N LEU A 485 -11.42 11.69 4.22
CA LEU A 485 -11.79 10.73 3.20
C LEU A 485 -10.78 9.59 3.27
N GLU A 486 -11.17 8.50 3.91
CA GLU A 486 -10.27 7.38 4.19
C GLU A 486 -10.87 6.05 3.75
N ARG A 487 -9.99 5.09 3.47
CA ARG A 487 -10.39 3.78 2.94
C ARG A 487 -10.74 2.82 4.08
N HIS A 488 -11.84 2.11 3.94
CA HIS A 488 -12.28 1.09 4.89
C HIS A 488 -12.18 -0.31 4.29
N ARG A 489 -12.07 -1.31 5.17
CA ARG A 489 -12.10 -2.74 4.83
C ARG A 489 -12.51 -3.60 6.03
N HIS A 490 -13.76 -3.51 6.46
CA HIS A 490 -14.23 -4.22 7.66
C HIS A 490 -15.74 -4.47 7.66
N ARG A 491 -16.21 -5.30 8.61
CA ARG A 491 -17.61 -5.76 8.70
C ARG A 491 -18.28 -5.46 10.05
N TYR A 492 -17.46 -5.18 11.07
CA TYR A 492 -17.88 -5.05 12.45
C TYR A 492 -17.68 -3.62 12.91
N GLU A 493 -18.65 -3.12 13.65
CA GLU A 493 -18.74 -1.72 14.06
C GLU A 493 -18.99 -1.66 15.57
N VAL A 494 -18.64 -0.53 16.20
CA VAL A 494 -18.98 -0.30 17.60
C VAL A 494 -20.50 -0.29 17.77
N ASN A 495 -21.01 -1.01 18.76
CA ASN A 495 -22.44 -1.10 19.02
C ASN A 495 -23.02 0.28 19.41
N PRO A 496 -23.88 0.90 18.57
CA PRO A 496 -24.41 2.24 18.82
C PRO A 496 -25.18 2.36 20.14
N GLU A 497 -25.78 1.26 20.63
CA GLU A 497 -26.54 1.25 21.89
C GLU A 497 -25.65 1.44 23.12
N LEU A 498 -24.37 1.03 23.04
CA LEU A 498 -23.42 1.11 24.16
C LEU A 498 -22.53 2.36 24.10
N VAL A 499 -22.52 3.07 22.97
CA VAL A 499 -21.73 4.31 22.75
C VAL A 499 -21.98 5.36 23.84
N PRO A 500 -23.22 5.67 24.26
CA PRO A 500 -23.45 6.69 25.29
C PRO A 500 -22.76 6.37 26.61
N ALA A 501 -22.86 5.11 27.08
CA ALA A 501 -22.24 4.67 28.33
C ALA A 501 -20.71 4.67 28.25
N ILE A 502 -20.15 4.27 27.10
CA ILE A 502 -18.70 4.30 26.87
C ILE A 502 -18.16 5.73 26.84
N ARG A 503 -18.90 6.65 26.20
CA ARG A 503 -18.55 8.07 26.14
C ARG A 503 -18.59 8.73 27.53
N GLU A 504 -19.62 8.43 28.32
CA GLU A 504 -19.75 8.93 29.70
C GLU A 504 -18.59 8.47 30.59
N ALA A 505 -18.07 7.26 30.36
CA ALA A 505 -16.90 6.75 31.06
C ALA A 505 -15.57 7.43 30.67
N GLY A 506 -15.55 8.22 29.58
CA GLY A 506 -14.42 9.07 29.20
C GLY A 506 -13.72 8.72 27.88
N LEU A 507 -14.20 7.71 27.12
CA LEU A 507 -13.66 7.37 25.81
C LEU A 507 -14.41 8.14 24.72
N ASN A 508 -13.75 9.09 24.05
CA ASN A 508 -14.43 9.98 23.10
C ASN A 508 -14.50 9.33 21.71
N PHE A 509 -15.71 9.25 21.16
CA PHE A 509 -15.93 8.99 19.74
C PHE A 509 -16.02 10.32 18.98
N VAL A 510 -14.90 10.73 18.39
CA VAL A 510 -14.72 12.07 17.77
C VAL A 510 -14.93 12.06 16.26
N GLY A 511 -14.98 10.89 15.63
CA GLY A 511 -15.28 10.75 14.21
C GLY A 511 -16.42 9.77 13.98
N THR A 512 -17.40 10.14 13.15
CA THR A 512 -18.50 9.24 12.75
C THR A 512 -18.67 9.17 11.24
N ASP A 513 -19.47 8.22 10.76
CA ASP A 513 -20.01 8.32 9.41
C ASP A 513 -20.96 9.52 9.24
N THR A 514 -21.37 9.75 8.00
CA THR A 514 -22.26 10.84 7.60
C THR A 514 -23.66 10.75 8.22
N LYS A 515 -24.07 9.58 8.67
CA LYS A 515 -25.35 9.36 9.37
C LYS A 515 -25.23 9.45 10.89
N GLY A 516 -24.01 9.44 11.43
CA GLY A 516 -23.77 9.38 12.88
C GLY A 516 -24.04 8.01 13.49
N GLU A 517 -24.22 6.96 12.67
CA GLU A 517 -24.51 5.59 13.11
C GLU A 517 -23.22 4.84 13.48
N ARG A 518 -22.17 5.03 12.68
CA ARG A 518 -20.89 4.31 12.82
C ARG A 518 -19.86 5.21 13.44
N MET A 519 -19.25 4.74 14.54
CA MET A 519 -18.10 5.40 15.13
C MET A 519 -16.85 5.00 14.36
N GLN A 520 -16.08 5.98 13.90
CA GLN A 520 -14.90 5.77 13.04
C GLN A 520 -13.59 6.19 13.67
N VAL A 521 -13.62 7.10 14.65
CA VAL A 521 -12.41 7.55 15.35
C VAL A 521 -12.67 7.67 16.83
N VAL A 522 -11.73 7.14 17.62
CA VAL A 522 -11.72 7.15 19.07
C VAL A 522 -10.44 7.80 19.58
N GLU A 523 -10.58 8.65 20.60
CA GLU A 523 -9.43 9.20 21.31
C GLU A 523 -9.71 9.44 22.80
N LEU A 524 -8.64 9.53 23.59
CA LEU A 524 -8.68 10.07 24.95
C LEU A 524 -8.27 11.54 24.95
N ASP A 525 -8.77 12.30 25.93
CA ASP A 525 -8.34 13.69 26.09
C ASP A 525 -6.83 13.76 26.36
N ARG A 526 -6.18 14.80 25.80
CA ARG A 526 -4.72 14.96 25.82
C ARG A 526 -4.13 15.11 27.23
N ASP A 527 -4.92 15.62 28.17
CA ASP A 527 -4.56 15.71 29.59
C ASP A 527 -4.54 14.34 30.28
N VAL A 528 -5.33 13.38 29.78
CA VAL A 528 -5.32 11.99 30.24
C VAL A 528 -4.13 11.25 29.62
N HIS A 529 -3.99 11.29 28.29
CA HIS A 529 -2.99 10.55 27.55
C HIS A 529 -2.44 11.38 26.37
N PRO A 530 -1.09 11.46 26.17
CA PRO A 530 -0.49 12.35 25.17
C PRO A 530 -0.94 12.04 23.73
N PHE A 531 -1.03 10.75 23.38
CA PHE A 531 -1.56 10.29 22.10
C PHE A 531 -2.18 8.90 22.23
N TYR A 532 -3.50 8.83 22.40
CA TYR A 532 -4.24 7.56 22.39
C TYR A 532 -5.31 7.66 21.32
N PHE A 533 -4.97 7.23 20.11
CA PHE A 533 -5.77 7.44 18.91
C PHE A 533 -6.08 6.08 18.28
N ALA A 534 -7.33 5.87 17.89
CA ALA A 534 -7.68 4.70 17.11
C ALA A 534 -8.72 5.03 16.06
N THR A 535 -8.60 4.39 14.89
CA THR A 535 -9.49 4.59 13.76
C THR A 535 -9.97 3.28 13.18
N GLN A 536 -11.19 3.29 12.64
CA GLN A 536 -11.83 2.18 11.95
C GLN A 536 -11.42 2.10 10.47
N TYR A 537 -10.99 3.20 9.86
CA TYR A 537 -10.41 3.20 8.51
C TYR A 537 -8.94 2.74 8.52
N HIS A 538 -8.38 2.52 7.34
CA HIS A 538 -6.99 2.12 7.08
C HIS A 538 -6.19 3.31 6.53
N PRO A 539 -5.65 4.17 7.41
CA PRO A 539 -4.96 5.38 6.98
C PRO A 539 -3.60 5.11 6.31
N GLU A 540 -3.08 3.88 6.37
CA GLU A 540 -1.83 3.44 5.76
C GLU A 540 -1.86 3.39 4.23
N PHE A 541 -3.05 3.25 3.63
CA PHE A 541 -3.18 3.15 2.18
C PHE A 541 -2.93 4.47 1.46
N LYS A 542 -3.24 5.61 2.12
CA LYS A 542 -3.08 6.96 1.58
C LYS A 542 -1.81 7.68 2.06
N SER A 543 -0.83 6.94 2.58
CA SER A 543 0.44 7.53 3.03
C SER A 543 1.41 7.67 1.86
N HIS A 544 1.92 8.88 1.59
CA HIS A 544 2.94 9.16 0.57
C HIS A 544 4.26 9.63 1.20
N PRO A 545 5.43 9.48 0.52
CA PRO A 545 6.72 9.89 1.07
C PRO A 545 6.80 11.38 1.46
N ASN A 546 6.17 12.25 0.67
CA ASN A 546 6.13 13.70 0.91
C ASN A 546 4.91 14.15 1.72
N ASP A 547 3.89 13.29 1.81
CA ASP A 547 2.65 13.57 2.54
C ASP A 547 2.24 12.32 3.33
N PRO A 548 2.87 12.10 4.50
CA PRO A 548 2.60 10.92 5.30
C PRO A 548 1.19 10.98 5.88
N SER A 549 0.61 9.78 6.02
CA SER A 549 -0.68 9.58 6.65
C SER A 549 -0.81 10.30 8.01
N PRO A 550 -1.85 11.13 8.22
CA PRO A 550 -1.94 11.97 9.41
C PRO A 550 -1.94 11.21 10.75
N PRO A 551 -2.66 10.07 10.94
CA PRO A 551 -2.60 9.32 12.18
C PRO A 551 -1.21 8.72 12.48
N PHE A 552 -0.51 8.22 11.45
CA PHE A 552 0.84 7.70 11.61
C PHE A 552 1.85 8.82 11.91
N HIS A 553 1.71 9.98 11.25
CA HIS A 553 2.51 11.16 11.57
C HIS A 553 2.26 11.64 13.01
N GLY A 554 1.01 11.67 13.46
CA GLY A 554 0.65 11.99 14.84
C GLY A 554 1.29 11.05 15.87
N LEU A 555 1.27 9.75 15.61
CA LEU A 555 1.93 8.75 16.45
C LEU A 555 3.43 9.02 16.57
N VAL A 556 4.12 9.24 15.45
CA VAL A 556 5.58 9.48 15.44
C VAL A 556 5.92 10.82 16.08
N LEU A 557 5.12 11.85 15.85
CA LEU A 557 5.27 13.13 16.55
C LEU A 557 5.16 12.95 18.07
N ALA A 558 4.23 12.13 18.55
CA ALA A 558 4.10 11.83 19.97
C ALA A 558 5.29 11.02 20.50
N ALA A 559 5.69 9.96 19.78
CA ALA A 559 6.81 9.09 20.13
C ALA A 559 8.15 9.84 20.19
N THR A 560 8.33 10.85 19.34
CA THR A 560 9.57 11.66 19.28
C THR A 560 9.48 12.96 20.09
N GLY A 561 8.39 13.20 20.82
CA GLY A 561 8.21 14.40 21.63
C GLY A 561 7.99 15.70 20.85
N GLN A 562 7.63 15.61 19.57
CA GLN A 562 7.43 16.74 18.65
C GLN A 562 5.96 17.19 18.52
N LEU A 563 5.01 16.43 19.08
CA LEU A 563 3.56 16.67 18.92
C LEU A 563 3.11 18.04 19.43
N THR A 564 3.59 18.49 20.59
CA THR A 564 3.21 19.80 21.16
C THR A 564 3.60 20.95 20.23
N LYS A 565 4.85 20.95 19.77
CA LYS A 565 5.36 21.96 18.83
C LYS A 565 4.57 21.96 17.52
N PHE A 566 4.25 20.77 17.00
CA PHE A 566 3.42 20.65 15.80
C PHE A 566 2.05 21.34 15.97
N MET A 567 1.38 21.14 17.11
CA MET A 567 0.08 21.77 17.37
C MET A 567 0.19 23.30 17.52
N GLU A 568 1.24 23.79 18.18
CA GLU A 568 1.52 25.23 18.28
C GLU A 568 1.75 25.86 16.89
N ASP A 569 2.50 25.17 16.02
CA ASP A 569 2.75 25.62 14.64
C ASP A 569 1.46 25.64 13.81
N VAL A 570 0.55 24.68 14.01
CA VAL A 570 -0.77 24.66 13.36
C VAL A 570 -1.62 25.84 13.82
N GLU A 571 -1.69 26.10 15.12
CA GLU A 571 -2.45 27.22 15.67
C GLU A 571 -1.88 28.58 15.25
N ALA A 572 -0.56 28.70 15.13
CA ALA A 572 0.08 29.90 14.62
C ALA A 572 -0.31 30.17 13.16
N LYS A 573 -0.26 29.15 12.29
CA LYS A 573 -0.66 29.27 10.88
C LYS A 573 -2.14 29.62 10.71
N GLU A 574 -3.02 29.05 11.54
CA GLU A 574 -4.46 29.36 11.52
C GLU A 574 -4.77 30.78 12.01
N LYS A 575 -3.91 31.40 12.83
CA LYS A 575 -4.04 32.81 13.23
C LYS A 575 -3.55 33.78 12.17
N GLU A 576 -2.65 33.34 11.30
CA GLU A 576 -2.10 34.14 10.20
C GLU A 576 -2.99 34.13 8.94
N ALA A 577 -3.76 33.05 8.74
CA ALA A 577 -4.75 32.89 7.66
C ALA A 577 -6.07 33.60 8.00
#